data_AF-A0A150XKI3-F1
#
_entry.id   AF-A0A150XKI3-F1
#
_cell.length_a   1.000
_cell.length_b   1.000
_cell.length_c   1.000
_cell.angle_alpha   90.00
_cell.angle_beta   90.00
_cell.angle_gamma   90.00
#
_symmetry.space_group_name_H-M   'P 1'
#
loop_
_entity.id
_entity.type
_entity.pdbx_description
1 polymer ?
#
loop_
_entity_poly.entity_id
_entity_poly.type
_entity_poly.pdbx_seq_one_letter_code
_entity_poly.pdbx_strand_id
1 'polypeptide(L)'
;MNIAFSTILFFLFIVPGLAFRRFYYTGEFSKEYFKSSSAEVFVMGIIPSLLLHWLGLHLINWLTPTSLNFLFTEISIPSLTVNFQLIGIILTGKGNDQYLLSGLKEIGLNLDYIISYNLILTLLGVVLGFLCKVIVRKLKLDRSIKILRFQNEWHYVLTSEVLDFPRVKTTSPYNKNGKVLSAVYIDALVDVSEKDGAMLYSGILEDYRLSKDGGLDVLYLTNAYRRSLQADPAENINSDDQDQKELDSERPDKALYYYMPEHYFILKYEEIKNLNIYYDFKETEPRRINKEDLTALLGLVIIFAIFFFSIKLAGWVLGIIVGIIITSILSRLGNDEIESTDNDSEDNQEPDNNL
;
A
#
# COMPACT_ATOMS: atom_id res chain seq x y z
N MET A 1 5.12 -33.75 18.38
CA MET A 1 4.67 -32.57 17.62
C MET A 1 5.90 -31.72 17.30
N ASN A 2 6.24 -31.55 16.02
CA ASN A 2 7.35 -30.66 15.65
C ASN A 2 6.83 -29.23 15.57
N ILE A 3 6.64 -28.59 16.75
CA ILE A 3 6.12 -27.23 16.88
C ILE A 3 6.85 -26.28 15.93
N ALA A 4 8.17 -26.44 15.78
CA ALA A 4 8.99 -25.62 14.91
C ALA A 4 8.50 -25.61 13.46
N PHE A 5 8.09 -26.76 12.90
CA PHE A 5 7.63 -26.84 11.51
C PHE A 5 6.30 -26.11 11.31
N SER A 6 5.31 -26.35 12.18
CA SER A 6 4.01 -25.68 12.12
C SER A 6 4.16 -24.17 12.32
N THR A 7 5.09 -23.73 13.18
CA THR A 7 5.43 -22.32 13.34
C THR A 7 6.03 -21.72 12.07
N ILE A 8 7.01 -22.36 11.44
CA ILE A 8 7.61 -21.87 10.18
C ILE A 8 6.55 -21.74 9.08
N LEU A 9 5.68 -22.74 8.94
CA LEU A 9 4.59 -22.71 7.98
C LEU A 9 3.64 -21.53 8.26
N PHE A 10 3.28 -21.31 9.52
CA PHE A 10 2.45 -20.18 9.93
C PHE A 10 3.12 -18.82 9.63
N PHE A 11 4.42 -18.70 9.86
CA PHE A 11 5.18 -17.51 9.47
C PHE A 11 5.11 -17.29 7.96
N LEU A 12 5.34 -18.34 7.16
CA LEU A 12 5.27 -18.27 5.70
C LEU A 12 3.90 -17.78 5.21
N PHE A 13 2.81 -18.28 5.82
CA PHE A 13 1.44 -17.86 5.54
C PHE A 13 1.12 -16.40 5.91
N ILE A 14 1.93 -15.74 6.73
CA ILE A 14 1.66 -14.36 7.20
C ILE A 14 2.50 -13.32 6.46
N VAL A 15 3.63 -13.72 5.88
CA VAL A 15 4.54 -12.81 5.16
C VAL A 15 3.84 -11.95 4.10
N PRO A 16 2.94 -12.47 3.24
CA PRO A 16 2.25 -11.63 2.26
C PRO A 16 1.44 -10.48 2.89
N GLY A 17 0.74 -10.76 3.98
CA GLY A 17 -0.02 -9.75 4.73
C GLY A 17 0.86 -8.72 5.42
N LEU A 18 2.01 -9.12 5.95
CA LEU A 18 3.00 -8.21 6.52
C LEU A 18 3.60 -7.28 5.45
N ALA A 19 3.88 -7.81 4.26
CA ALA A 19 4.37 -7.04 3.13
C ALA A 19 3.31 -6.01 2.68
N PHE A 20 2.05 -6.43 2.54
CA PHE A 20 0.94 -5.51 2.26
C PHE A 20 0.88 -4.36 3.27
N ARG A 21 0.87 -4.68 4.57
CA ARG A 21 0.80 -3.66 5.63
C ARG A 21 1.99 -2.71 5.57
N ARG A 22 3.21 -3.22 5.40
CA ARG A 22 4.42 -2.39 5.32
C ARG A 22 4.32 -1.37 4.18
N PHE A 23 3.84 -1.78 3.01
CA PHE A 23 3.72 -0.89 1.86
C PHE A 23 2.54 0.08 1.95
N TYR A 24 1.45 -0.31 2.61
CA TYR A 24 0.34 0.57 2.93
C TYR A 24 0.77 1.77 3.79
N TYR A 25 1.68 1.57 4.74
CA TYR A 25 2.19 2.61 5.64
C TYR A 25 3.51 3.26 5.18
N THR A 26 3.89 3.20 3.91
CA THR A 26 5.14 3.83 3.43
C THR A 26 5.14 5.37 3.54
N GLY A 27 6.30 6.02 3.40
CA GLY A 27 6.42 7.49 3.33
C GLY A 27 6.16 8.19 4.67
N GLU A 28 5.28 9.19 4.68
CA GLU A 28 4.95 10.02 5.85
C GLU A 28 4.31 9.22 6.99
N PHE A 29 3.80 8.02 6.70
CA PHE A 29 3.14 7.14 7.66
C PHE A 29 4.02 5.96 8.13
N SER A 30 5.30 5.93 7.72
CA SER A 30 6.22 4.82 8.01
C SER A 30 6.40 4.54 9.50
N LYS A 31 6.31 5.57 10.34
CA LYS A 31 6.42 5.46 11.80
C LYS A 31 5.27 4.69 12.44
N GLU A 32 4.08 4.68 11.83
CA GLU A 32 2.94 3.91 12.33
C GLU A 32 3.22 2.39 12.32
N TYR A 33 3.97 1.92 11.33
CA TYR A 33 4.40 0.52 11.29
C TYR A 33 5.32 0.16 12.46
N PHE A 34 6.14 1.10 12.95
CA PHE A 34 7.11 0.88 14.02
C PHE A 34 6.56 1.16 15.43
N LYS A 35 5.41 1.84 15.54
CA LYS A 35 4.76 2.11 16.83
C LYS A 35 4.14 0.85 17.45
N SER A 36 3.63 -0.06 16.61
CA SER A 36 3.01 -1.31 17.06
C SER A 36 4.05 -2.27 17.65
N SER A 37 3.65 -3.04 18.68
CA SER A 37 4.47 -4.15 19.18
C SER A 37 4.67 -5.21 18.09
N SER A 38 5.76 -6.00 18.15
CA SER A 38 6.00 -7.06 17.15
C SER A 38 4.84 -8.06 17.06
N ALA A 39 4.18 -8.36 18.19
CA ALA A 39 3.00 -9.22 18.24
C ALA A 39 1.80 -8.59 17.51
N GLU A 40 1.55 -7.30 17.72
CA GLU A 40 0.49 -6.57 17.02
C GLU A 40 0.76 -6.44 15.53
N VAL A 41 2.02 -6.21 15.13
CA VAL A 41 2.45 -6.26 13.72
C VAL A 41 2.07 -7.60 13.10
N PHE A 42 2.32 -8.68 13.83
CA PHE A 42 2.00 -10.04 13.41
C PHE A 42 0.49 -10.27 13.27
N VAL A 43 -0.28 -9.96 14.32
CA VAL A 43 -1.74 -10.17 14.36
C VAL A 43 -2.44 -9.38 13.24
N MET A 44 -2.06 -8.13 13.04
CA MET A 44 -2.63 -7.29 11.97
C MET A 44 -2.19 -7.74 10.57
N GLY A 45 -1.12 -8.53 10.45
CA GLY A 45 -0.71 -9.17 9.20
C GLY A 45 -1.61 -10.35 8.81
N ILE A 46 -2.29 -10.98 9.76
CA ILE A 46 -3.11 -12.18 9.50
C ILE A 46 -4.26 -11.87 8.54
N ILE A 47 -5.05 -10.82 8.81
CA ILE A 47 -6.21 -10.46 7.99
C ILE A 47 -5.84 -10.19 6.52
N PRO A 48 -4.89 -9.30 6.19
CA PRO A 48 -4.49 -9.07 4.80
C PRO A 48 -3.86 -10.32 4.18
N SER A 49 -3.15 -11.14 4.95
CA SER A 49 -2.60 -12.39 4.41
C SER A 49 -3.70 -13.38 4.02
N LEU A 50 -4.72 -13.55 4.85
CA LEU A 50 -5.87 -14.40 4.52
C LEU A 50 -6.59 -13.92 3.25
N LEU A 51 -6.77 -12.61 3.10
CA LEU A 51 -7.35 -12.02 1.89
C LEU A 51 -6.47 -12.27 0.65
N LEU A 52 -5.16 -12.12 0.78
CA LEU A 52 -4.21 -12.39 -0.30
C LEU A 52 -4.15 -13.88 -0.68
N HIS A 53 -4.18 -14.79 0.29
CA HIS A 53 -4.27 -16.22 0.02
C HIS A 53 -5.59 -16.59 -0.65
N TRP A 54 -6.71 -16.04 -0.19
CA TRP A 54 -8.01 -16.22 -0.84
C TRP A 54 -7.97 -15.73 -2.30
N LEU A 55 -7.43 -14.54 -2.54
CA LEU A 55 -7.26 -13.99 -3.88
C LEU A 55 -6.30 -14.85 -4.73
N GLY A 56 -5.21 -15.33 -4.13
CA GLY A 56 -4.22 -16.19 -4.78
C GLY A 56 -4.79 -17.53 -5.20
N LEU A 57 -5.63 -18.15 -4.36
CA LEU A 57 -6.32 -19.39 -4.67
C LEU A 57 -7.32 -19.19 -5.82
N HIS A 58 -8.08 -18.09 -5.81
CA HIS A 58 -8.95 -17.73 -6.93
C HIS A 58 -8.14 -17.46 -8.20
N LEU A 59 -7.00 -16.80 -8.09
CA LEU A 59 -6.11 -16.55 -9.22
C LEU A 59 -5.55 -17.87 -9.78
N ILE A 60 -5.12 -18.79 -8.92
CA ILE A 60 -4.69 -20.13 -9.34
C ILE A 60 -5.84 -20.85 -10.04
N ASN A 61 -7.03 -20.93 -9.44
CA ASN A 61 -8.18 -21.59 -10.04
C ASN A 61 -8.62 -20.94 -11.36
N TRP A 62 -8.43 -19.62 -11.48
CA TRP A 62 -8.73 -18.87 -12.70
C TRP A 62 -7.68 -19.07 -13.80
N LEU A 63 -6.40 -19.22 -13.43
CA LEU A 63 -5.30 -19.52 -14.34
C LEU A 63 -5.22 -21.00 -14.72
N THR A 64 -5.62 -21.90 -13.81
CA THR A 64 -5.60 -23.36 -14.00
C THR A 64 -6.82 -23.69 -14.86
N PRO A 65 -6.64 -24.00 -16.14
CA PRO A 65 -7.76 -23.90 -17.05
C PRO A 65 -8.51 -25.22 -17.08
N THR A 66 -9.59 -25.33 -16.31
CA THR A 66 -10.63 -26.35 -16.52
C THR A 66 -11.18 -26.27 -17.96
N SER A 67 -11.01 -25.14 -18.65
CA SER A 67 -11.36 -24.93 -20.06
C SER A 67 -10.25 -25.23 -21.09
N LEU A 68 -8.97 -25.38 -20.71
CA LEU A 68 -7.93 -25.90 -21.64
C LEU A 68 -7.81 -27.42 -21.58
N ASN A 69 -8.20 -28.05 -20.46
CA ASN A 69 -8.30 -29.51 -20.39
C ASN A 69 -9.33 -30.10 -21.38
N PHE A 70 -10.20 -29.27 -21.97
CA PHE A 70 -11.11 -29.68 -23.04
C PHE A 70 -10.41 -29.84 -24.41
N LEU A 71 -9.26 -29.20 -24.62
CA LEU A 71 -8.54 -29.21 -25.91
C LEU A 71 -7.17 -29.90 -25.85
N PHE A 72 -6.59 -30.10 -24.66
CA PHE A 72 -5.28 -30.75 -24.48
C PHE A 72 -5.37 -31.93 -23.54
N THR A 73 -5.64 -33.11 -24.09
CA THR A 73 -5.56 -34.38 -23.36
C THR A 73 -4.12 -34.76 -23.00
N GLU A 74 -3.12 -34.13 -23.63
CA GLU A 74 -1.69 -34.54 -23.58
C GLU A 74 -0.76 -33.58 -22.82
N ILE A 75 -1.13 -32.30 -22.65
CA ILE A 75 -0.35 -31.34 -21.85
C ILE A 75 -1.00 -31.23 -20.47
N SER A 76 -0.67 -32.18 -19.59
CA SER A 76 -1.00 -32.07 -18.17
C SER A 76 -0.20 -30.91 -17.57
N ILE A 77 -0.75 -29.69 -17.63
CA ILE A 77 -0.39 -28.67 -16.63
C ILE A 77 -0.81 -29.30 -15.30
N PRO A 78 0.13 -29.55 -14.36
CA PRO A 78 -0.23 -30.13 -13.08
C PRO A 78 -1.36 -29.29 -12.49
N SER A 79 -2.51 -29.90 -12.19
CA SER A 79 -3.59 -29.21 -11.53
C SER A 79 -3.07 -28.79 -10.16
N LEU A 80 -2.72 -27.51 -10.04
CA LEU A 80 -2.18 -26.96 -8.79
C LEU A 80 -3.34 -26.88 -7.79
N THR A 81 -3.59 -27.98 -7.11
CA THR A 81 -4.65 -28.12 -6.13
C THR A 81 -4.07 -27.95 -4.74
N VAL A 82 -4.74 -27.15 -3.92
CA VAL A 82 -4.34 -26.97 -2.52
C VAL A 82 -5.06 -28.00 -1.68
N ASN A 83 -4.29 -28.94 -1.11
CA ASN A 83 -4.82 -29.95 -0.21
C ASN A 83 -5.01 -29.37 1.21
N PHE A 84 -6.20 -28.82 1.47
CA PHE A 84 -6.54 -28.26 2.79
C PHE A 84 -6.50 -29.28 3.93
N GLN A 85 -6.77 -30.55 3.64
CA GLN A 85 -6.67 -31.62 4.65
C GLN A 85 -5.22 -31.79 5.10
N LEU A 86 -4.27 -31.76 4.17
CA LEU A 86 -2.84 -31.84 4.48
C LEU A 86 -2.40 -30.65 5.36
N ILE A 87 -2.83 -29.44 5.01
CA ILE A 87 -2.55 -28.23 5.80
C ILE A 87 -3.10 -28.38 7.22
N GLY A 88 -4.34 -28.87 7.37
CA GLY A 88 -4.96 -29.09 8.68
C GLY A 88 -4.20 -30.11 9.54
N ILE A 89 -3.77 -31.24 8.96
CA ILE A 89 -2.99 -32.27 9.65
C ILE A 89 -1.63 -31.71 10.09
N ILE A 90 -0.95 -30.95 9.23
CA ILE A 90 0.35 -30.34 9.52
C ILE A 90 0.25 -29.26 10.61
N LEU A 91 -0.78 -28.43 10.57
CA LEU A 91 -0.97 -27.35 11.56
C LEU A 91 -1.38 -27.89 12.94
N THR A 92 -2.23 -28.90 12.97
CA THR A 92 -2.72 -29.48 14.24
C THR A 92 -1.79 -30.54 14.83
N GLY A 93 -0.91 -31.12 14.00
CA GLY A 93 -0.09 -32.26 14.38
C GLY A 93 -0.91 -33.50 14.74
N LYS A 94 -2.21 -33.52 14.41
CA LYS A 94 -3.15 -34.62 14.70
C LYS A 94 -3.41 -35.40 13.41
N GLY A 95 -2.83 -36.59 13.31
CA GLY A 95 -3.02 -37.51 12.20
C GLY A 95 -2.26 -38.81 12.45
N ASN A 96 -2.60 -39.87 11.69
CA ASN A 96 -1.80 -41.09 11.66
C ASN A 96 -0.41 -40.77 11.08
N ASP A 97 0.65 -41.29 11.72
CA ASP A 97 2.06 -41.08 11.36
C ASP A 97 2.34 -41.28 9.87
N GLN A 98 1.64 -42.22 9.23
CA GLN A 98 1.76 -42.49 7.79
C GLN A 98 1.31 -41.30 6.91
N TYR A 99 0.25 -40.60 7.30
CA TYR A 99 -0.22 -39.41 6.59
C TYR A 99 0.70 -38.21 6.80
N LEU A 100 1.30 -38.10 7.98
CA LEU A 100 2.26 -37.04 8.30
C LEU A 100 3.54 -37.21 7.47
N LEU A 101 4.09 -38.44 7.41
CA LEU A 101 5.25 -38.76 6.58
C LEU A 101 4.98 -38.54 5.08
N SER A 102 3.81 -38.95 4.60
CA SER A 102 3.39 -38.70 3.22
C SER A 102 3.29 -37.21 2.94
N GLY A 103 2.73 -36.43 3.86
CA GLY A 103 2.64 -34.97 3.74
C GLY A 103 3.98 -34.26 3.71
N LEU A 104 4.94 -34.66 4.55
CA LEU A 104 6.29 -34.10 4.52
C LEU A 104 7.01 -34.44 3.20
N LYS A 105 6.81 -35.64 2.67
CA LYS A 105 7.35 -36.02 1.35
C LYS A 105 6.75 -35.16 0.23
N GLU A 106 5.43 -34.97 0.23
CA GLU A 106 4.75 -34.12 -0.77
C GLU A 106 5.20 -32.66 -0.69
N ILE A 107 5.38 -32.11 0.52
CA ILE A 107 5.94 -30.76 0.69
C ILE A 107 7.35 -30.69 0.11
N GLY A 108 8.19 -31.70 0.39
CA GLY A 108 9.56 -31.75 -0.13
C GLY A 108 9.61 -31.79 -1.65
N LEU A 109 8.71 -32.55 -2.28
CA LEU A 109 8.62 -32.66 -3.75
C LEU A 109 8.08 -31.38 -4.41
N ASN A 110 7.24 -30.62 -3.71
CA ASN A 110 6.58 -29.42 -4.24
C ASN A 110 7.08 -28.11 -3.59
N LEU A 111 8.28 -28.13 -3.00
CA LEU A 111 8.81 -27.02 -2.21
C LEU A 111 9.02 -25.77 -3.07
N ASP A 112 9.45 -25.94 -4.31
CA ASP A 112 9.60 -24.89 -5.32
C ASP A 112 8.27 -24.21 -5.65
N TYR A 113 7.18 -24.96 -5.82
CA TYR A 113 5.84 -24.41 -6.03
C TYR A 113 5.34 -23.64 -4.80
N ILE A 114 5.56 -24.17 -3.59
CA ILE A 114 5.15 -23.52 -2.33
C ILE A 114 5.90 -22.19 -2.14
N ILE A 115 7.20 -22.17 -2.37
CA ILE A 115 8.02 -20.96 -2.27
C ILE A 115 7.61 -19.95 -3.34
N SER A 116 7.47 -20.39 -4.59
CA SER A 116 7.07 -19.53 -5.71
C SER A 116 5.70 -18.90 -5.48
N TYR A 117 4.73 -19.68 -5.00
CA TYR A 117 3.41 -19.20 -4.62
C TYR A 117 3.49 -18.10 -3.55
N ASN A 118 4.22 -18.35 -2.47
CA ASN A 118 4.37 -17.36 -1.39
C ASN A 118 5.13 -16.11 -1.83
N LEU A 119 6.14 -16.25 -2.69
CA LEU A 119 6.89 -15.12 -3.24
C LEU A 119 5.99 -14.25 -4.13
N ILE A 120 5.22 -14.87 -5.04
CA ILE A 120 4.27 -14.17 -5.91
C ILE A 120 3.21 -13.46 -5.07
N LEU A 121 2.66 -14.11 -4.04
CA LEU A 121 1.70 -13.48 -3.14
C LEU A 121 2.30 -12.34 -2.33
N THR A 122 3.56 -12.45 -1.92
CA THR A 122 4.26 -11.38 -1.22
C THR A 122 4.43 -10.17 -2.13
N LEU A 123 4.86 -10.37 -3.38
CA LEU A 123 4.95 -9.31 -4.38
C LEU A 123 3.58 -8.67 -4.67
N LEU A 124 2.53 -9.50 -4.78
CA LEU A 124 1.17 -9.01 -4.94
C LEU A 124 0.73 -8.17 -3.73
N GLY A 125 1.06 -8.60 -2.52
CA GLY A 125 0.84 -7.85 -1.28
C GLY A 125 1.51 -6.49 -1.29
N VAL A 126 2.78 -6.42 -1.72
CA VAL A 126 3.52 -5.15 -1.90
C VAL A 126 2.79 -4.19 -2.83
N VAL A 127 2.41 -4.67 -4.03
CA VAL A 127 1.73 -3.86 -5.04
C VAL A 127 0.37 -3.39 -4.51
N LEU A 128 -0.44 -4.31 -3.99
CA LEU A 128 -1.78 -3.98 -3.49
C LEU A 128 -1.73 -3.04 -2.27
N GLY A 129 -0.76 -3.20 -1.37
CA GLY A 129 -0.59 -2.32 -0.22
C GLY A 129 -0.30 -0.88 -0.65
N PHE A 130 0.63 -0.71 -1.59
CA PHE A 130 0.94 0.60 -2.16
C PHE A 130 -0.26 1.20 -2.92
N LEU A 131 -0.94 0.42 -3.74
CA LEU A 131 -2.13 0.88 -4.46
C LEU A 131 -3.25 1.29 -3.51
N CYS A 132 -3.53 0.51 -2.47
CA CYS A 132 -4.50 0.88 -1.44
C CYS A 132 -4.14 2.21 -0.78
N LYS A 133 -2.87 2.43 -0.42
CA LYS A 133 -2.41 3.74 0.10
C LYS A 133 -2.73 4.87 -0.87
N VAL A 134 -2.33 4.72 -2.14
CA VAL A 134 -2.55 5.74 -3.17
C VAL A 134 -4.04 6.03 -3.35
N ILE A 135 -4.89 5.00 -3.42
CA ILE A 135 -6.34 5.15 -3.56
C ILE A 135 -6.92 5.89 -2.36
N VAL A 136 -6.61 5.44 -1.13
CA VAL A 136 -7.10 6.06 0.10
C VAL A 136 -6.72 7.54 0.18
N ARG A 137 -5.46 7.87 -0.13
CA ARG A 137 -4.96 9.26 -0.07
C ARG A 137 -5.49 10.13 -1.21
N LYS A 138 -5.50 9.64 -2.46
CA LYS A 138 -6.02 10.40 -3.62
C LYS A 138 -7.51 10.70 -3.49
N LEU A 139 -8.28 9.74 -2.99
CA LEU A 139 -9.72 9.90 -2.74
C LEU A 139 -10.02 10.56 -1.38
N LYS A 140 -9.00 10.93 -0.59
CA LYS A 140 -9.11 11.51 0.75
C LYS A 140 -10.00 10.69 1.69
N LEU A 141 -10.05 9.36 1.51
CA LEU A 141 -10.92 8.46 2.27
C LEU A 141 -10.51 8.39 3.75
N ASP A 142 -9.23 8.60 4.04
CA ASP A 142 -8.68 8.67 5.39
C ASP A 142 -9.17 9.91 6.18
N ARG A 143 -9.56 10.97 5.46
CA ARG A 143 -10.12 12.19 6.05
C ARG A 143 -11.61 12.04 6.36
N SER A 144 -12.35 11.35 5.50
CA SER A 144 -13.80 11.15 5.63
C SER A 144 -14.19 9.94 6.49
N ILE A 145 -13.44 8.84 6.42
CA ILE A 145 -13.76 7.57 7.11
C ILE A 145 -12.70 7.27 8.17
N LYS A 146 -13.12 7.24 9.44
CA LYS A 146 -12.22 7.07 10.60
C LYS A 146 -11.38 5.78 10.54
N ILE A 147 -11.92 4.67 10.02
CA ILE A 147 -11.20 3.38 9.97
C ILE A 147 -10.03 3.37 8.99
N LEU A 148 -10.07 4.22 7.96
CA LEU A 148 -9.02 4.34 6.95
C LEU A 148 -7.96 5.40 7.32
N ARG A 149 -8.14 6.06 8.46
CA ARG A 149 -7.26 7.13 8.91
C ARG A 149 -5.93 6.57 9.39
N PHE A 150 -4.84 7.19 8.93
CA PHE A 150 -3.50 6.89 9.42
C PHE A 150 -3.32 7.42 10.86
N GLN A 151 -2.55 6.74 11.69
CA GLN A 151 -2.26 7.15 13.06
C GLN A 151 -1.10 8.16 13.14
N ASN A 152 -1.09 9.13 12.23
CA ASN A 152 -0.13 10.24 12.23
C ASN A 152 -0.89 11.56 12.39
N GLU A 153 -1.28 11.88 13.61
CA GLU A 153 -2.08 13.07 13.91
C GLU A 153 -1.32 14.36 13.56
N TRP A 154 -0.03 14.41 13.85
CA TRP A 154 0.83 15.55 13.53
C TRP A 154 0.90 15.82 12.03
N HIS A 155 0.97 14.78 11.19
CA HIS A 155 0.92 14.99 9.74
C HIS A 155 -0.37 15.70 9.33
N TYR A 156 -1.53 15.28 9.83
CA TYR A 156 -2.80 15.91 9.48
C TYR A 156 -2.89 17.36 9.96
N VAL A 157 -2.36 17.64 11.14
CA VAL A 157 -2.33 19.00 11.70
C VAL A 157 -1.39 19.87 10.88
N LEU A 158 -0.12 19.47 10.74
CA LEU A 158 0.92 20.28 10.09
C LEU A 158 0.76 20.41 8.58
N THR A 159 -0.11 19.62 7.95
CA THR A 159 -0.48 19.78 6.53
C THR A 159 -1.87 20.40 6.33
N SER A 160 -2.51 20.89 7.40
CA SER A 160 -3.88 21.43 7.45
C SER A 160 -5.01 20.45 7.09
N GLU A 161 -4.69 19.19 6.77
CA GLU A 161 -5.66 18.16 6.39
C GLU A 161 -6.67 17.82 7.50
N VAL A 162 -6.33 18.10 8.76
CA VAL A 162 -7.24 17.95 9.90
C VAL A 162 -8.52 18.77 9.74
N LEU A 163 -8.46 19.88 9.00
CA LEU A 163 -9.61 20.76 8.72
C LEU A 163 -10.65 20.10 7.80
N ASP A 164 -10.27 19.06 7.05
CA ASP A 164 -11.21 18.29 6.21
C ASP A 164 -12.02 17.25 7.03
N PHE A 165 -11.71 17.06 8.31
CA PHE A 165 -12.37 16.03 9.10
C PHE A 165 -13.83 16.40 9.43
N PRO A 166 -14.81 15.47 9.28
CA PRO A 166 -16.23 15.77 9.47
C PRO A 166 -16.61 16.38 10.84
N ARG A 167 -15.80 16.13 11.87
CA ARG A 167 -16.00 16.64 13.23
C ARG A 167 -15.55 18.10 13.43
N VAL A 168 -14.68 18.60 12.56
CA VAL A 168 -14.12 19.94 12.67
C VAL A 168 -15.11 20.90 12.00
N LYS A 169 -15.92 21.58 12.81
CA LYS A 169 -16.81 22.64 12.35
C LYS A 169 -15.99 23.93 12.20
N THR A 170 -15.23 24.05 11.11
CA THR A 170 -14.65 25.36 10.78
C THR A 170 -15.75 26.28 10.29
N THR A 171 -15.73 27.53 10.75
CA THR A 171 -16.64 28.61 10.30
C THR A 171 -16.44 28.99 8.83
N SER A 172 -15.43 28.42 8.15
CA SER A 172 -15.23 28.58 6.71
C SER A 172 -14.74 27.26 6.08
N PRO A 173 -15.34 26.81 4.96
CA PRO A 173 -14.93 25.62 4.25
C PRO A 173 -13.71 25.92 3.36
N TYR A 174 -12.53 26.08 3.98
CA TYR A 174 -11.33 26.57 3.29
C TYR A 174 -10.85 25.67 2.13
N ASN A 175 -11.09 24.35 2.18
CA ASN A 175 -10.75 23.44 1.08
C ASN A 175 -11.82 23.32 -0.01
N LYS A 176 -12.98 24.00 0.12
CA LYS A 176 -14.08 23.91 -0.86
C LYS A 176 -14.09 25.04 -1.91
N ASN A 177 -13.34 26.13 -1.69
CA ASN A 177 -13.48 27.36 -2.47
C ASN A 177 -12.25 27.71 -3.33
N GLY A 178 -11.44 26.73 -3.76
CA GLY A 178 -10.27 26.98 -4.61
C GLY A 178 -9.04 27.54 -3.88
N LYS A 179 -9.05 27.58 -2.55
CA LYS A 179 -7.89 28.01 -1.76
C LYS A 179 -6.93 26.84 -1.55
N VAL A 180 -5.63 27.08 -1.73
CA VAL A 180 -4.56 26.12 -1.43
C VAL A 180 -3.75 26.62 -0.24
N LEU A 181 -3.24 25.68 0.56
CA LEU A 181 -2.32 25.99 1.64
C LEU A 181 -1.06 26.63 1.06
N SER A 182 -0.75 27.85 1.50
CA SER A 182 0.47 28.56 1.11
C SER A 182 1.60 28.36 2.10
N ALA A 183 1.30 28.39 3.40
CA ALA A 183 2.30 28.27 4.45
C ALA A 183 1.64 27.83 5.76
N VAL A 184 2.43 27.19 6.61
CA VAL A 184 2.04 26.85 8.00
C VAL A 184 2.95 27.62 8.92
N TYR A 185 2.38 28.51 9.71
CA TYR A 185 3.11 29.29 10.70
C TYR A 185 3.03 28.60 12.06
N ILE A 186 4.16 28.57 12.74
CA ILE A 186 4.32 27.96 14.06
C ILE A 186 4.75 29.05 15.01
N ASP A 187 4.03 29.19 16.13
CA ASP A 187 4.51 29.89 17.32
C ASP A 187 4.73 28.88 18.44
N ALA A 188 5.99 28.68 18.81
CA ALA A 188 6.42 27.76 19.84
C ALA A 188 6.85 28.53 21.09
N LEU A 189 6.21 28.23 22.21
CA LEU A 189 6.59 28.74 23.52
C LEU A 189 7.66 27.84 24.13
N VAL A 190 8.84 28.39 24.41
CA VAL A 190 9.99 27.66 24.95
C VAL A 190 10.47 28.35 26.22
N ASP A 191 10.68 27.57 27.28
CA ASP A 191 11.34 28.05 28.49
C ASP A 191 12.84 27.85 28.34
N VAL A 192 13.60 28.95 28.32
CA VAL A 192 15.06 28.89 28.16
C VAL A 192 15.75 28.77 29.51
N SER A 193 15.36 29.60 30.48
CA SER A 193 15.90 29.57 31.84
C SER A 193 15.01 30.35 32.81
N GLU A 194 15.17 30.14 34.12
CA GLU A 194 14.49 30.97 35.15
C GLU A 194 14.82 32.47 35.03
N LYS A 195 15.97 32.81 34.44
CA LYS A 195 16.43 34.21 34.30
C LYS A 195 15.96 34.87 33.01
N ASP A 196 15.95 34.13 31.89
CA ASP A 196 15.58 34.66 30.56
C ASP A 196 14.08 34.55 30.28
N GLY A 197 13.36 33.80 31.11
CA GLY A 197 11.92 33.62 31.02
C GLY A 197 11.49 32.81 29.80
N ALA A 198 10.20 32.90 29.50
CA ALA A 198 9.62 32.23 28.34
C ALA A 198 9.86 33.05 27.06
N MET A 199 10.36 32.35 26.03
CA MET A 199 10.61 32.88 24.70
C MET A 199 9.59 32.33 23.72
N LEU A 200 9.06 33.20 22.86
CA LEU A 200 8.23 32.82 21.74
C LEU A 200 9.10 32.74 20.49
N TYR A 201 9.12 31.56 19.87
CA TYR A 201 9.77 31.32 18.58
C TYR A 201 8.71 31.17 17.49
N SER A 202 8.70 32.09 16.54
CA SER A 202 7.73 32.15 15.46
C SER A 202 8.41 31.90 14.11
N GLY A 203 7.83 31.12 13.21
CA GLY A 203 8.40 30.89 11.88
C GLY A 203 7.47 30.11 10.95
N ILE A 204 7.92 29.89 9.71
CA ILE A 204 7.22 29.08 8.72
C ILE A 204 7.73 27.65 8.83
N LEU A 205 6.84 26.68 8.96
CA LEU A 205 7.18 25.27 8.98
C LEU A 205 7.56 24.77 7.59
N GLU A 206 8.78 24.23 7.46
CA GLU A 206 9.23 23.56 6.25
C GLU A 206 9.16 22.05 6.36
N ASP A 207 9.60 21.50 7.50
CA ASP A 207 9.63 20.06 7.73
C ASP A 207 9.51 19.74 9.22
N TYR A 208 9.25 18.47 9.53
CA TYR A 208 9.17 17.97 10.89
C TYR A 208 9.64 16.52 10.99
N ARG A 209 10.12 16.14 12.17
CA ARG A 209 10.48 14.76 12.49
C ARG A 209 9.56 14.21 13.55
N LEU A 210 9.21 12.93 13.40
CA LEU A 210 8.48 12.17 14.40
C LEU A 210 9.42 11.24 15.17
N SER A 211 9.16 11.17 16.47
CA SER A 211 9.75 10.20 17.40
C SER A 211 9.35 8.77 17.03
N LYS A 212 9.95 7.78 17.72
CA LYS A 212 9.62 6.36 17.51
C LYS A 212 8.15 6.05 17.86
N ASP A 213 7.58 6.77 18.82
CA ASP A 213 6.21 6.57 19.30
C ASP A 213 5.16 7.33 18.47
N GLY A 214 5.60 8.04 17.42
CA GLY A 214 4.76 8.83 16.53
C GLY A 214 4.43 10.24 17.05
N GLY A 215 4.98 10.63 18.20
CA GLY A 215 4.93 12.02 18.69
C GLY A 215 5.87 12.93 17.89
N LEU A 216 5.63 14.24 17.94
CA LEU A 216 6.51 15.24 17.35
C LEU A 216 7.86 15.25 18.07
N ASP A 217 8.97 15.32 17.32
CA ASP A 217 10.34 15.28 17.84
C ASP A 217 11.08 16.58 17.51
N VAL A 218 11.07 16.99 16.23
CA VAL A 218 11.77 18.18 15.76
C VAL A 218 10.90 18.96 14.78
N LEU A 219 10.94 20.28 14.85
CA LEU A 219 10.38 21.21 13.87
C LEU A 219 11.51 21.96 13.17
N TYR A 220 11.41 22.08 11.85
CA TYR A 220 12.32 22.87 11.01
C TYR A 220 11.56 24.10 10.53
N LEU A 221 11.98 25.27 11.00
CA LEU A 221 11.36 26.54 10.68
C LEU A 221 12.25 27.39 9.78
N THR A 222 11.68 28.03 8.75
CA THR A 222 12.29 29.15 8.02
C THR A 222 11.74 30.47 8.52
N ASN A 223 12.42 31.57 8.16
CA ASN A 223 12.01 32.92 8.54
C ASN A 223 11.69 33.05 10.03
N ALA A 224 12.55 32.48 10.86
CA ALA A 224 12.28 32.38 12.28
C ALA A 224 12.60 33.69 13.00
N TYR A 225 11.75 34.04 13.95
CA TYR A 225 11.89 35.18 14.84
C TYR A 225 11.79 34.67 16.27
N ARG A 226 12.48 35.33 17.19
CA ARG A 226 12.31 35.11 18.63
C ARG A 226 11.88 36.39 19.32
N ARG A 227 11.03 36.27 20.34
CA ARG A 227 10.58 37.36 21.21
C ARG A 227 10.58 36.89 22.65
N SER A 228 11.08 37.72 23.56
CA SER A 228 10.90 37.48 25.00
C SER A 228 9.53 37.97 25.42
N LEU A 229 8.77 37.14 26.15
CA LEU A 229 7.47 37.56 26.70
C LEU A 229 7.61 38.51 27.90
N GLN A 230 8.79 38.56 28.54
CA GLN A 230 9.05 39.53 29.61
C GLN A 230 9.17 40.97 29.08
N ALA A 231 9.45 41.13 27.80
CA ALA A 231 9.53 42.43 27.13
C ALA A 231 8.15 42.94 26.70
N ASP A 232 7.09 42.16 26.90
CA ASP A 232 5.73 42.59 26.62
C ASP A 232 5.38 43.69 27.62
N PRO A 233 4.98 44.89 27.16
CA PRO A 233 4.49 45.90 28.08
C PRO A 233 3.34 45.28 28.85
N ALA A 234 3.49 45.18 30.17
CA ALA A 234 2.39 44.85 31.05
C ALA A 234 1.26 45.81 30.66
N GLU A 235 0.16 45.30 30.11
CA GLU A 235 -1.03 46.10 29.85
C GLU A 235 -1.34 46.82 31.16
N ASN A 236 -1.02 48.11 31.22
CA ASN A 236 -1.59 49.00 32.21
C ASN A 236 -3.06 49.12 31.80
N ILE A 237 -3.86 48.15 32.23
CA ILE A 237 -5.32 48.21 32.26
C ILE A 237 -5.69 49.24 33.34
N ASN A 238 -5.28 50.48 33.15
CA ASN A 238 -5.90 51.65 33.74
C ASN A 238 -6.54 52.37 32.56
N SER A 239 -7.71 51.86 32.19
CA SER A 239 -8.67 52.54 31.34
C SER A 239 -9.10 53.83 32.05
N ASP A 240 -8.53 54.97 31.65
CA ASP A 240 -9.20 56.26 31.84
C ASP A 240 -8.79 57.33 30.82
N ASP A 241 -7.70 57.18 30.06
CA ASP A 241 -7.41 58.14 28.99
C ASP A 241 -7.84 57.59 27.62
N GLN A 242 -9.08 57.95 27.27
CA GLN A 242 -9.54 58.03 25.88
C GLN A 242 -8.71 59.08 25.15
N ASP A 243 -7.61 58.66 24.54
CA ASP A 243 -7.11 59.33 23.34
C ASP A 243 -6.75 58.28 22.30
N GLN A 244 -7.56 58.29 21.25
CA GLN A 244 -7.42 57.49 20.03
C GLN A 244 -6.02 57.68 19.43
N LYS A 245 -5.10 56.77 19.76
CA LYS A 245 -4.09 56.37 18.78
C LYS A 245 -4.76 55.37 17.86
N GLU A 246 -5.13 55.87 16.69
CA GLU A 246 -5.48 55.06 15.53
C GLU A 246 -4.49 53.91 15.42
N LEU A 247 -5.07 52.71 15.47
CA LEU A 247 -4.40 51.44 15.41
C LEU A 247 -3.95 51.24 13.95
N ASP A 248 -2.83 51.87 13.58
CA ASP A 248 -2.11 51.56 12.36
C ASP A 248 -1.77 50.06 12.39
N SER A 249 -2.53 49.32 11.60
CA SER A 249 -2.68 47.87 11.64
C SER A 249 -1.58 47.17 10.83
N GLU A 250 -0.41 47.78 10.73
CA GLU A 250 0.68 47.31 9.89
C GLU A 250 1.99 47.18 10.67
N ARG A 251 2.14 45.98 11.24
CA ARG A 251 3.34 45.32 11.79
C ARG A 251 3.47 45.40 13.32
N PRO A 252 3.68 44.25 14.01
CA PRO A 252 4.08 44.26 15.40
C PRO A 252 5.40 45.01 15.52
N ASP A 253 5.57 45.79 16.58
CA ASP A 253 6.77 46.58 16.87
C ASP A 253 8.04 45.77 16.56
N LYS A 254 8.73 46.14 15.47
CA LYS A 254 9.98 45.49 15.02
C LYS A 254 11.06 45.44 16.11
N ALA A 255 10.91 46.24 17.17
CA ALA A 255 11.82 46.28 18.31
C ALA A 255 11.74 45.03 19.21
N LEU A 256 10.62 44.29 19.22
CA LEU A 256 10.40 43.15 20.12
C LEU A 256 10.75 41.79 19.50
N TYR A 257 10.78 41.71 18.17
CA TYR A 257 11.06 40.47 17.43
C TYR A 257 12.48 40.49 16.88
N TYR A 258 13.31 39.58 17.37
CA TYR A 258 14.65 39.35 16.86
C TYR A 258 14.61 38.31 15.74
N TYR A 259 14.90 38.74 14.52
CA TYR A 259 15.04 37.83 13.38
C TYR A 259 16.26 36.92 13.58
N MET A 260 16.08 35.63 13.31
CA MET A 260 17.15 34.64 13.33
C MET A 260 17.50 34.30 11.88
N PRO A 261 18.49 34.98 11.29
CA PRO A 261 18.88 34.76 9.91
C PRO A 261 19.50 33.38 9.80
N GLU A 262 18.92 32.48 9.00
CA GLU A 262 19.55 31.26 8.46
C GLU A 262 18.51 30.47 7.64
N HIS A 263 18.96 29.39 6.98
CA HIS A 263 18.12 28.50 6.18
C HIS A 263 17.10 27.71 7.03
N TYR A 264 17.51 27.22 8.20
CA TYR A 264 16.62 26.48 9.10
C TYR A 264 16.92 26.83 10.55
N PHE A 265 15.86 27.09 11.30
CA PHE A 265 15.84 27.10 12.75
C PHE A 265 15.23 25.80 13.25
N ILE A 266 15.94 25.08 14.10
CA ILE A 266 15.58 23.73 14.54
C ILE A 266 15.09 23.82 15.98
N LEU A 267 13.83 23.44 16.22
CA LEU A 267 13.23 23.36 17.55
C LEU A 267 12.99 21.90 17.94
N LYS A 268 13.50 21.49 19.09
CA LYS A 268 13.16 20.19 19.68
C LYS A 268 11.83 20.30 20.39
N TYR A 269 10.93 19.36 20.12
CA TYR A 269 9.60 19.35 20.70
C TYR A 269 9.62 19.22 22.23
N GLU A 270 10.63 18.53 22.79
CA GLU A 270 10.83 18.39 24.24
C GLU A 270 11.04 19.73 24.96
N GLU A 271 11.49 20.76 24.25
CA GLU A 271 11.72 22.11 24.78
C GLU A 271 10.49 23.01 24.63
N ILE A 272 9.50 22.58 23.83
CA ILE A 272 8.30 23.35 23.54
C ILE A 272 7.22 23.07 24.59
N LYS A 273 6.81 24.10 25.32
CA LYS A 273 5.69 24.02 26.27
C LYS A 273 4.33 24.06 25.60
N ASN A 274 4.18 24.92 24.61
CA ASN A 274 2.92 25.09 23.90
C ASN A 274 3.18 25.48 22.44
N LEU A 275 2.25 25.11 21.58
CA LEU A 275 2.37 25.26 20.14
C LEU A 275 1.08 25.87 19.59
N ASN A 276 1.18 27.05 19.01
CA ASN A 276 0.12 27.64 18.20
C ASN A 276 0.44 27.41 16.71
N ILE A 277 -0.58 27.05 15.93
CA ILE A 277 -0.45 26.72 14.52
C ILE A 277 -1.45 27.55 13.73
N TYR A 278 -0.93 28.33 12.79
CA TYR A 278 -1.72 29.15 11.89
C TYR A 278 -1.50 28.69 10.44
N TYR A 279 -2.59 28.58 9.68
CA TYR A 279 -2.55 28.16 8.28
C TYR A 279 -2.84 29.37 7.40
N ASP A 280 -1.90 29.70 6.51
CA ASP A 280 -2.11 30.71 5.48
C ASP A 280 -2.57 30.04 4.18
N PHE A 281 -3.67 30.52 3.63
CA PHE A 281 -4.29 29.99 2.42
C PHE A 281 -4.32 31.08 1.35
N LYS A 282 -3.85 30.75 0.15
CA LYS A 282 -3.94 31.64 -1.01
C LYS A 282 -5.06 31.20 -1.93
N GLU A 283 -5.77 32.19 -2.47
CA GLU A 283 -6.69 31.96 -3.56
C GLU A 283 -5.90 31.53 -4.79
N THR A 284 -6.28 30.39 -5.32
CA THR A 284 -5.78 29.88 -6.58
C THR A 284 -6.97 29.55 -7.45
N GLU A 285 -6.78 29.53 -8.77
CA GLU A 285 -7.80 28.92 -9.61
C GLU A 285 -8.08 27.50 -9.09
N PRO A 286 -9.36 27.09 -9.01
CA PRO A 286 -9.72 25.80 -8.45
C PRO A 286 -8.90 24.74 -9.17
N ARG A 287 -8.00 24.09 -8.42
CA ARG A 287 -7.21 22.97 -8.92
C ARG A 287 -8.22 21.89 -9.27
N ARG A 288 -8.64 21.85 -10.54
CA ARG A 288 -9.41 20.73 -11.09
C ARG A 288 -8.63 19.51 -10.64
N ILE A 289 -9.26 18.59 -9.90
CA ILE A 289 -8.70 17.27 -9.65
C ILE A 289 -8.20 16.83 -11.01
N ASN A 290 -6.88 16.73 -11.15
CA ASN A 290 -6.31 16.69 -12.48
C ASN A 290 -6.84 15.40 -13.08
N LYS A 291 -7.71 15.49 -14.11
CA LYS A 291 -8.35 14.30 -14.67
C LYS A 291 -7.28 13.28 -15.02
N GLU A 292 -6.11 13.79 -15.41
CA GLU A 292 -4.83 13.12 -15.59
C GLU A 292 -4.41 12.19 -14.43
N ASP A 293 -4.50 12.62 -13.17
CA ASP A 293 -4.13 11.81 -12.00
C ASP A 293 -5.11 10.66 -11.72
N LEU A 294 -6.39 10.91 -12.00
CA LEU A 294 -7.44 9.90 -11.89
C LEU A 294 -7.38 8.94 -13.09
N THR A 295 -7.12 9.44 -14.29
CA THR A 295 -6.90 8.61 -15.49
C THR A 295 -5.60 7.84 -15.41
N ALA A 296 -4.57 8.34 -14.72
CA ALA A 296 -3.33 7.59 -14.49
C ALA A 296 -3.56 6.45 -13.48
N LEU A 297 -4.34 6.71 -12.42
CA LEU A 297 -4.74 5.68 -11.47
C LEU A 297 -5.64 4.63 -12.13
N LEU A 298 -6.67 5.07 -12.84
CA LEU A 298 -7.56 4.21 -13.63
C LEU A 298 -6.76 3.46 -14.69
N GLY A 299 -5.81 4.13 -15.34
CA GLY A 299 -4.89 3.57 -16.31
C GLY A 299 -4.02 2.48 -15.71
N LEU A 300 -3.51 2.65 -14.50
CA LEU A 300 -2.75 1.62 -13.80
C LEU A 300 -3.64 0.41 -13.45
N VAL A 301 -4.86 0.65 -12.97
CA VAL A 301 -5.84 -0.43 -12.72
C VAL A 301 -6.22 -1.15 -14.02
N ILE A 302 -6.41 -0.41 -15.11
CA ILE A 302 -6.71 -0.95 -16.45
C ILE A 302 -5.51 -1.71 -16.99
N ILE A 303 -4.28 -1.21 -16.86
CA ILE A 303 -3.05 -1.92 -17.26
C ILE A 303 -2.94 -3.22 -16.48
N PHE A 304 -3.22 -3.21 -15.18
CA PHE A 304 -3.25 -4.42 -14.36
C PHE A 304 -4.33 -5.38 -14.87
N ALA A 305 -5.57 -4.91 -15.08
CA ALA A 305 -6.66 -5.71 -15.62
C ALA A 305 -6.35 -6.28 -17.02
N ILE A 306 -5.74 -5.49 -17.91
CA ILE A 306 -5.28 -5.89 -19.24
C ILE A 306 -4.16 -6.91 -19.12
N PHE A 307 -3.22 -6.73 -18.19
CA PHE A 307 -2.15 -7.70 -17.95
C PHE A 307 -2.73 -9.06 -17.58
N PHE A 308 -3.65 -9.12 -16.62
CA PHE A 308 -4.36 -10.36 -16.29
C PHE A 308 -5.15 -10.90 -17.50
N PHE A 309 -5.93 -10.07 -18.17
CA PHE A 309 -6.70 -10.47 -19.35
C PHE A 309 -5.81 -11.01 -20.48
N SER A 310 -4.65 -10.40 -20.71
CA SER A 310 -3.68 -10.78 -21.73
C SER A 310 -3.02 -12.13 -21.42
N ILE A 311 -2.76 -12.44 -20.15
CA ILE A 311 -2.28 -13.77 -19.74
C ILE A 311 -3.34 -14.83 -20.10
N LYS A 312 -4.62 -14.56 -19.84
CA LYS A 312 -5.71 -15.47 -20.21
C LYS A 312 -5.87 -15.60 -21.72
N LEU A 313 -5.81 -14.50 -22.46
CA LEU A 313 -5.91 -14.49 -23.91
C LEU A 313 -4.73 -15.23 -24.55
N ALA A 314 -3.50 -15.00 -24.08
CA ALA A 314 -2.31 -15.69 -24.54
C ALA A 314 -2.40 -17.20 -24.26
N GLY A 315 -2.85 -17.59 -23.07
CA GLY A 315 -3.13 -19.00 -22.75
C GLY A 315 -4.17 -19.62 -23.68
N TRP A 316 -5.24 -18.89 -24.01
CA TRP A 316 -6.28 -19.34 -24.93
C TRP A 316 -5.78 -19.44 -26.39
N VAL A 317 -5.06 -18.45 -26.89
CA VAL A 317 -4.49 -18.43 -28.25
C VAL A 317 -3.46 -19.54 -28.44
N LEU A 318 -2.55 -19.71 -27.47
CA LEU A 318 -1.61 -20.83 -27.46
C LEU A 318 -2.38 -22.16 -27.49
N GLY A 319 -3.47 -22.24 -26.73
CA GLY A 319 -4.37 -23.38 -26.74
C GLY A 319 -5.11 -23.64 -28.06
N ILE A 320 -5.29 -22.64 -28.92
CA ILE A 320 -5.84 -22.87 -30.26
C ILE A 320 -4.74 -23.35 -31.21
N ILE A 321 -3.57 -22.70 -31.18
CA ILE A 321 -2.45 -23.02 -32.08
C ILE A 321 -2.03 -24.47 -31.90
N VAL A 322 -1.82 -24.91 -30.65
CA VAL A 322 -1.40 -26.29 -30.40
C VAL A 322 -2.51 -27.29 -30.77
N GLY A 323 -3.80 -26.95 -30.58
CA GLY A 323 -4.93 -27.78 -31.02
C GLY A 323 -5.00 -27.96 -32.53
N ILE A 324 -4.68 -26.92 -33.31
CA ILE A 324 -4.58 -26.99 -34.78
C ILE A 324 -3.41 -27.89 -35.19
N ILE A 325 -2.26 -27.76 -34.54
CA ILE A 325 -1.07 -28.59 -34.81
C ILE A 325 -1.37 -30.07 -34.55
N ILE A 326 -1.95 -30.41 -33.41
CA ILE A 326 -2.29 -31.79 -33.05
C ILE A 326 -3.28 -32.38 -34.04
N THR A 327 -4.36 -31.67 -34.38
CA THR A 327 -5.34 -32.12 -35.37
C THR A 327 -4.67 -32.38 -36.73
N SER A 328 -3.75 -31.52 -37.16
CA SER A 328 -3.00 -31.69 -38.41
C SER A 328 -2.03 -32.87 -38.38
N ILE A 329 -1.48 -33.24 -37.22
CA ILE A 329 -0.60 -34.40 -37.07
C ILE A 329 -1.44 -35.68 -37.11
N LEU A 330 -2.53 -35.74 -36.35
CA LEU A 330 -3.44 -36.89 -36.32
C LEU A 330 -4.08 -37.17 -37.68
N SER A 331 -4.47 -36.13 -38.43
CA SER A 331 -5.01 -36.32 -39.78
C SER A 331 -3.97 -36.87 -40.76
N ARG A 332 -2.67 -36.61 -40.55
CA ARG A 332 -1.60 -37.18 -41.39
C ARG A 332 -1.37 -38.65 -41.03
N LEU A 333 -1.26 -38.95 -39.74
CA LEU A 333 -1.07 -40.34 -39.26
C LEU A 333 -2.23 -41.26 -39.64
N GLY A 334 -3.48 -40.77 -39.60
CA GLY A 334 -4.64 -41.55 -40.02
C GLY A 334 -4.76 -41.80 -41.52
N ASN A 335 -4.14 -40.95 -42.36
CA ASN A 335 -4.10 -41.16 -43.81
C ASN A 335 -3.01 -42.17 -44.21
N ASP A 336 -1.88 -42.19 -43.50
CA ASP A 336 -0.78 -43.11 -43.77
C ASP A 336 -1.14 -44.59 -43.48
N GLU A 337 -2.07 -44.85 -42.54
CA GLU A 337 -2.57 -46.21 -42.27
C GLU A 337 -3.44 -46.77 -43.40
N ILE A 338 -4.22 -45.92 -44.08
CA ILE A 338 -5.16 -46.34 -45.13
C ILE A 338 -4.42 -46.68 -46.43
N GLU A 339 -3.36 -45.94 -46.77
CA GLU A 339 -2.54 -46.17 -47.98
C GLU A 339 -1.70 -47.47 -47.92
N SER A 340 -1.45 -48.02 -46.72
CA SER A 340 -0.70 -49.27 -46.55
C SER A 340 -1.54 -50.55 -46.77
N THR A 341 -2.87 -50.46 -46.67
CA THR A 341 -3.78 -51.62 -46.79
C THR A 341 -4.25 -51.93 -48.21
N ASP A 342 -4.13 -51.00 -49.17
CA ASP A 342 -4.64 -51.21 -50.54
C ASP A 342 -3.60 -51.81 -51.51
N ASN A 343 -2.30 -51.82 -51.18
CA ASN A 343 -1.25 -52.35 -52.06
C ASN A 343 -1.01 -53.88 -51.98
N ASP A 344 -1.66 -54.59 -51.06
CA ASP A 344 -1.46 -56.05 -50.88
C ASP A 344 -2.50 -56.92 -51.62
N SER A 345 -3.36 -56.33 -52.47
CA SER A 345 -4.48 -57.06 -53.11
C SER A 345 -4.39 -57.26 -54.63
N GLU A 346 -3.30 -56.84 -55.30
CA GLU A 346 -3.24 -56.82 -56.78
C GLU A 346 -2.31 -57.86 -57.45
N ASP A 347 -1.84 -58.91 -56.73
CA ASP A 347 -0.95 -59.92 -57.34
C ASP A 347 -1.44 -61.36 -57.09
N ASN A 348 -2.52 -61.74 -57.79
CA ASN A 348 -2.90 -63.14 -58.02
C ASN A 348 -3.78 -63.25 -59.29
N GLN A 349 -3.16 -63.08 -60.46
CA GLN A 349 -3.71 -63.59 -61.72
C GLN A 349 -3.08 -64.96 -62.03
N GLU A 350 -3.87 -66.01 -61.83
CA GLU A 350 -3.58 -67.40 -62.19
C GLU A 350 -3.61 -67.57 -63.72
N PRO A 351 -2.67 -68.29 -64.36
CA PRO A 351 -2.72 -68.56 -65.78
C PRO A 351 -3.59 -69.80 -66.08
N ASP A 352 -4.57 -69.61 -66.96
CA ASP A 352 -5.31 -70.67 -67.64
C ASP A 352 -4.35 -71.70 -68.26
N ASN A 353 -4.52 -72.98 -67.90
CA ASN A 353 -3.91 -74.09 -68.62
C ASN A 353 -4.96 -75.16 -68.97
N ASN A 354 -5.16 -75.28 -70.29
CA ASN A 354 -5.87 -76.33 -70.99
C ASN A 354 -5.36 -77.75 -70.64
N LEU A 355 -6.27 -78.71 -70.47
CA LEU A 355 -6.39 -79.95 -71.28
C LEU A 355 -7.58 -80.81 -70.86
#